data_AF-A0A2G4FRD2-F1
#
_entry.id   AF-A0A2G4FRD2-F1
#
_cell.length_a   1.000
_cell.length_b   1.000
_cell.length_c   1.000
_cell.angle_alpha   90.00
_cell.angle_beta   90.00
_cell.angle_gamma   90.00
#
_symmetry.space_group_name_H-M   'P 1'
#
loop_
_entity.id
_entity.type
_entity.pdbx_description
1 polymer ?
#
loop_
_entity_poly.entity_id
_entity_poly.type
_entity_poly.pdbx_seq_one_letter_code
_entity_poly.pdbx_strand_id
1 'polypeptide(L)'
;MRKLLSLVIILLVLFSFDLSAQPTVTKKAVIKPDSIPGYKTMMIDGFTLLVHDKVLDPKNSEMFKVKPLEVLDMELKMISAVLAPKPLALLRNILIWVEWDDQLAMSNGRQGNALAVYYGGTQRQLLQEGTQPLKANSVVVLRMKSLTKEHQPEFDTKRCVLLHEMAHAVHFQLVGYENPTVKQTYKLAMERNLYDRTSYAATNEHEYFAEMSCAYLNRIDYFPHTREDLKKHDKAGFTLMENLWGKATKPTLAKSKSVTSPIPSSSTFNLEITTEGIRLGNQIGGANLTQSSLKGKVVAAILHRPGKDDELAQLLKVQTWHRELADFGLVTFVSGTNSSTEPNLLKDWNTSSLTLPLFAKASFNFKVSESFIPPHAMLFDHEGNAVYRGDATSIEKALRYLVGQALIEKLGKDSYTKLVQPLVDSLGLGTPPSQVLAKALALISNPAKEVAEEAKLLVDTLCEGATASLEDANNLVETDPLQAFLHLEKIILNYKNTAIANKARAILPKVDKSKKVIIEKQARIKLETIKKLDSVLNGKTGSINPETSSFKTANSALLTQLGEALRQIEKAYPDTPATMEAKLLGKRWFNTNAD
;
A
#
# COMPACT_ATOMS: atom_id res chain seq x y z
N MET A 1 61.49 3.40 45.64
CA MET A 1 60.64 4.50 46.16
C MET A 1 59.54 4.79 45.13
N ARG A 2 58.28 4.80 45.60
CA ARG A 2 57.09 5.58 45.13
C ARG A 2 56.77 5.58 43.62
N LYS A 3 55.78 4.79 43.20
CA LYS A 3 54.36 5.14 42.95
C LYS A 3 54.15 6.19 41.85
N LEU A 4 53.59 5.78 40.71
CA LEU A 4 52.24 6.21 40.28
C LEU A 4 51.73 5.32 39.12
N LEU A 5 50.55 4.74 39.33
CA LEU A 5 49.69 4.14 38.32
C LEU A 5 49.28 5.21 37.29
N SER A 6 49.35 4.90 36.00
CA SER A 6 48.54 5.56 34.96
C SER A 6 47.63 4.53 34.33
N LEU A 7 46.41 4.47 34.88
CA LEU A 7 45.26 3.73 34.37
C LEU A 7 44.58 4.63 33.32
N VAL A 8 44.78 4.35 32.03
CA VAL A 8 43.98 4.98 30.96
C VAL A 8 42.73 4.14 30.77
N ILE A 9 41.65 4.56 31.43
CA ILE A 9 40.29 4.05 31.21
C ILE A 9 39.81 4.61 29.86
N ILE A 10 39.76 3.76 28.84
CA ILE A 10 38.98 4.02 27.63
C ILE A 10 37.51 3.82 27.99
N LEU A 11 36.81 4.93 28.26
CA LEU A 11 35.37 4.93 28.47
C LEU A 11 34.67 4.77 27.10
N LEU A 12 34.46 3.52 26.70
CA LEU A 12 33.50 3.14 25.66
C LEU A 12 32.10 3.42 26.20
N VAL A 13 31.56 4.61 25.91
CA VAL A 13 30.13 4.88 26.09
C VAL A 13 29.39 4.08 25.04
N LEU A 14 28.97 2.88 25.43
CA LEU A 14 27.88 2.14 24.83
C LEU A 14 26.62 3.01 24.90
N PHE A 15 26.32 3.73 23.81
CA PHE A 15 24.95 4.16 23.58
C PHE A 15 24.16 2.90 23.23
N SER A 16 23.57 2.28 24.26
CA SER A 16 22.44 1.39 24.12
C SER A 16 21.34 2.17 23.42
N PHE A 17 21.21 1.98 22.10
CA PHE A 17 19.99 2.35 21.41
C PHE A 17 18.90 1.42 21.94
N ASP A 18 18.12 1.96 22.87
CA ASP A 18 16.90 1.34 23.38
C ASP A 18 15.90 1.27 22.22
N LEU A 19 15.97 0.18 21.44
CA LEU A 19 15.07 -0.13 20.34
C LEU A 19 13.73 -0.67 20.89
N SER A 20 13.17 0.03 21.87
CA SER A 20 11.88 -0.28 22.53
C SER A 20 10.94 0.92 22.63
N ALA A 21 11.15 1.98 21.84
CA ALA A 21 10.12 2.99 21.66
C ALA A 21 9.13 2.53 20.58
N GLN A 22 8.20 1.65 20.95
CA GLN A 22 6.90 1.63 20.26
C GLN A 22 6.34 3.06 20.29
N PRO A 23 5.64 3.54 19.23
CA PRO A 23 4.86 4.76 19.36
C PRO A 23 3.80 4.49 20.42
N THR A 24 4.07 4.91 21.64
CA THR A 24 3.08 4.98 22.70
C THR A 24 1.95 5.84 22.16
N VAL A 25 0.74 5.29 22.10
CA VAL A 25 -0.48 6.09 22.01
C VAL A 25 -0.38 7.08 23.16
N THR A 26 -0.03 8.33 22.84
CA THR A 26 0.13 9.39 23.82
C THR A 26 -1.22 9.56 24.51
N LYS A 27 -1.27 9.21 25.79
CA LYS A 27 -2.41 9.57 26.64
C LYS A 27 -2.63 11.07 26.50
N LYS A 28 -3.90 11.43 26.26
CA LYS A 28 -4.44 12.79 26.11
C LYS A 28 -3.69 13.78 27.01
N ALA A 29 -2.89 14.68 26.43
CA ALA A 29 -2.55 15.91 27.11
C ALA A 29 -3.86 16.69 27.22
N VAL A 30 -4.47 16.69 28.40
CA VAL A 30 -5.66 17.49 28.66
C VAL A 30 -5.22 18.95 28.61
N ILE A 31 -5.44 19.60 27.48
CA ILE A 31 -5.33 21.06 27.39
C ILE A 31 -6.37 21.59 28.38
N LYS A 32 -5.90 22.30 29.41
CA LYS A 32 -6.79 22.90 30.40
C LYS A 32 -7.64 23.94 29.67
N PRO A 33 -8.95 24.04 29.97
CA PRO A 33 -9.78 25.12 29.43
C PRO A 33 -9.07 26.47 29.63
N ASP A 34 -8.97 27.24 28.54
CA ASP A 34 -8.46 28.61 28.51
C ASP A 34 -6.97 28.78 28.88
N SER A 35 -6.15 27.73 28.73
CA SER A 35 -4.71 27.81 29.00
C SER A 35 -3.89 28.53 27.92
N ILE A 36 -4.50 28.92 26.80
CA ILE A 36 -3.82 29.52 25.65
C ILE A 36 -4.39 30.93 25.45
N PRO A 37 -3.59 31.99 25.69
CA PRO A 37 -4.06 33.37 25.56
C PRO A 37 -4.67 33.65 24.18
N GLY A 38 -5.84 34.29 24.17
CA GLY A 38 -6.58 34.62 22.95
C GLY A 38 -7.45 33.50 22.37
N TYR A 39 -7.48 32.33 23.02
CA TYR A 39 -8.29 31.19 22.59
C TYR A 39 -9.20 30.70 23.72
N LYS A 40 -10.44 30.39 23.35
CA LYS A 40 -11.39 29.71 24.20
C LYS A 40 -11.46 28.23 23.83
N THR A 41 -11.39 27.36 24.83
CA THR A 41 -11.61 25.92 24.59
C THR A 41 -13.10 25.62 24.61
N MET A 42 -13.60 24.91 23.60
CA MET A 42 -14.98 24.43 23.58
C MET A 42 -15.09 23.05 22.94
N MET A 43 -16.25 22.43 23.15
CA MET A 43 -16.56 21.11 22.58
C MET A 43 -17.80 21.22 21.71
N ILE A 44 -17.69 20.77 20.47
CA ILE A 44 -18.80 20.72 19.52
C ILE A 44 -18.87 19.29 18.99
N ASP A 45 -20.02 18.64 19.20
CA ASP A 45 -20.28 17.26 18.76
C ASP A 45 -19.15 16.25 19.09
N GLY A 46 -18.56 16.40 20.29
CA GLY A 46 -17.48 15.56 20.80
C GLY A 46 -16.08 15.89 20.27
N PHE A 47 -15.92 16.88 19.39
CA PHE A 47 -14.64 17.41 18.95
C PHE A 47 -14.17 18.53 19.87
N THR A 48 -12.86 18.59 20.15
CA THR A 48 -12.27 19.64 20.98
C THR A 48 -11.75 20.77 20.09
N LEU A 49 -12.26 21.98 20.31
CA LEU A 49 -11.91 23.17 19.54
C LEU A 49 -11.19 24.20 20.42
N LEU A 50 -10.21 24.88 19.84
CA LEU A 50 -9.60 26.11 20.35
C LEU A 50 -9.99 27.25 19.42
N VAL A 51 -10.93 28.08 19.87
CA VAL A 51 -11.53 29.13 19.05
C VAL A 51 -10.95 30.48 19.45
N HIS A 52 -10.33 31.17 18.49
CA HIS A 52 -9.72 32.48 18.72
C HIS A 52 -10.80 33.52 19.06
N ASP A 53 -10.52 34.46 19.97
CA ASP A 53 -11.48 35.46 20.47
C ASP A 53 -12.15 36.27 19.36
N LYS A 54 -11.40 36.60 18.29
CA LYS A 54 -11.93 37.25 17.08
C LYS A 54 -13.09 36.48 16.42
N VAL A 55 -13.13 35.15 16.47
CA VAL A 55 -14.25 34.35 15.95
C VAL A 55 -15.49 34.50 16.82
N LEU A 56 -15.29 34.74 18.12
CA LEU A 56 -16.35 34.89 19.12
C LEU A 56 -16.83 36.35 19.26
N ASP A 57 -16.18 37.31 18.60
CA ASP A 57 -16.59 38.72 18.63
C ASP A 57 -18.00 38.87 18.03
N PRO A 58 -18.98 39.40 18.79
CA PRO A 58 -20.34 39.62 18.29
C PRO A 58 -20.38 40.38 16.97
N LYS A 59 -19.50 41.40 16.80
CA LYS A 59 -19.45 42.22 15.58
C LYS A 59 -19.14 41.41 14.33
N ASN A 60 -18.33 40.36 14.47
CA ASN A 60 -17.97 39.45 13.39
C ASN A 60 -19.09 38.45 13.10
N SER A 61 -19.75 37.95 14.14
CA SER A 61 -20.86 36.98 14.02
C SER A 61 -22.14 37.62 13.44
N GLU A 62 -22.39 38.90 13.72
CA GLU A 62 -23.57 39.64 13.26
C GLU A 62 -23.56 39.91 11.75
N MET A 63 -22.41 39.83 11.10
CA MET A 63 -22.25 39.99 9.65
C MET A 63 -22.96 38.91 8.83
N PHE A 64 -23.30 37.78 9.45
CA PHE A 64 -23.79 36.58 8.78
C PHE A 64 -25.15 36.15 9.30
N LYS A 65 -26.00 35.60 8.42
CA LYS A 65 -27.30 35.02 8.80
C LYS A 65 -27.07 33.71 9.57
N VAL A 66 -26.28 32.82 8.98
CA VAL A 66 -25.76 31.61 9.65
C VAL A 66 -24.46 31.96 10.36
N LYS A 67 -24.38 31.72 11.66
CA LYS A 67 -23.26 32.16 12.49
C LYS A 67 -22.02 31.26 12.36
N PRO A 68 -20.80 31.78 12.58
CA PRO A 68 -19.59 30.98 12.46
C PRO A 68 -19.58 29.67 13.27
N LEU A 69 -20.06 29.72 14.52
CA LEU A 69 -20.13 28.52 15.37
C LEU A 69 -21.20 27.52 14.91
N GLU A 70 -22.28 28.00 14.27
CA GLU A 70 -23.30 27.13 13.66
C GLU A 70 -22.74 26.40 12.45
N VAL A 71 -21.87 27.05 11.66
CA VAL A 71 -21.17 26.41 10.53
C VAL A 71 -20.25 25.29 11.00
N LEU A 72 -19.48 25.53 12.06
CA LEU A 72 -18.64 24.50 12.67
C LEU A 72 -19.50 23.33 13.21
N ASP A 73 -20.60 23.62 13.87
CA ASP A 73 -21.54 22.60 14.35
C ASP A 73 -22.13 21.78 13.19
N MET A 74 -22.49 22.41 12.08
CA MET A 74 -22.99 21.73 10.88
C MET A 74 -21.96 20.79 10.25
N GLU A 75 -20.73 21.27 10.01
CA GLU A 75 -19.68 20.42 9.42
C GLU A 75 -19.28 19.26 10.35
N LEU A 76 -19.15 19.51 11.66
CA LEU A 76 -18.77 18.47 12.63
C LEU A 76 -19.87 17.42 12.82
N LYS A 77 -21.14 17.83 12.87
CA LYS A 77 -22.27 16.89 12.90
C LYS A 77 -22.36 16.06 11.62
N MET A 78 -22.05 16.66 10.47
CA MET A 78 -21.97 15.92 9.22
C MET A 78 -20.90 14.82 9.32
N ILE A 79 -19.69 15.15 9.79
CA ILE A 79 -18.61 14.17 10.00
C ILE A 79 -19.07 13.03 10.91
N SER A 80 -19.72 13.34 12.03
CA SER A 80 -20.25 12.32 12.95
C SER A 80 -21.34 11.46 12.33
N ALA A 81 -22.15 12.00 11.42
CA ALA A 81 -23.22 11.28 10.76
C ALA A 81 -22.71 10.29 9.69
N VAL A 82 -21.59 10.60 9.03
CA VAL A 82 -21.06 9.80 7.91
C VAL A 82 -20.01 8.76 8.33
N LEU A 83 -19.45 8.88 9.54
CA LEU A 83 -18.41 7.97 10.04
C LEU A 83 -18.94 6.92 11.01
N ALA A 84 -18.38 5.71 10.89
CA ALA A 84 -18.62 4.66 11.89
C ALA A 84 -18.05 5.06 13.27
N PRO A 85 -18.59 4.51 14.39
CA PRO A 85 -18.22 4.94 15.74
C PRO A 85 -16.71 4.86 16.06
N LYS A 86 -16.01 3.86 15.52
CA LYS A 86 -14.59 3.64 15.80
C LYS A 86 -13.68 4.68 15.10
N PRO A 87 -13.77 4.91 13.77
CA PRO A 87 -13.10 6.04 13.13
C PRO A 87 -13.46 7.40 13.75
N LEU A 88 -14.74 7.63 14.05
CA LEU A 88 -15.20 8.88 14.67
C LEU A 88 -14.54 9.14 16.03
N ALA A 89 -14.42 8.11 16.87
CA ALA A 89 -13.74 8.21 18.16
C ALA A 89 -12.25 8.56 18.03
N LEU A 90 -11.59 8.13 16.95
CA LEU A 90 -10.20 8.51 16.66
C LEU A 90 -10.11 9.97 16.22
N LEU A 91 -10.97 10.41 15.29
CA LEU A 91 -10.96 11.79 14.79
C LEU A 91 -11.30 12.83 15.85
N ARG A 92 -12.18 12.49 16.81
CA ARG A 92 -12.48 13.36 17.96
C ARG A 92 -11.27 13.63 18.88
N ASN A 93 -10.17 12.89 18.73
CA ASN A 93 -8.92 13.17 19.44
C ASN A 93 -8.04 14.21 18.71
N ILE A 94 -8.35 14.55 17.46
CA ILE A 94 -7.65 15.60 16.72
C ILE A 94 -8.16 16.95 17.22
N LEU A 95 -7.23 17.80 17.63
CA LEU A 95 -7.52 19.16 18.05
C LEU A 95 -7.88 20.02 16.84
N ILE A 96 -8.87 20.89 16.97
CA ILE A 96 -9.26 21.83 15.91
C ILE A 96 -9.01 23.25 16.39
N TRP A 97 -8.17 24.01 15.69
CA TRP A 97 -7.97 25.43 15.93
C TRP A 97 -8.84 26.24 14.97
N VAL A 98 -9.40 27.33 15.45
CA VAL A 98 -10.27 28.20 14.63
C VAL A 98 -9.80 29.63 14.72
N GLU A 99 -9.26 30.12 13.61
CA GLU A 99 -8.83 31.49 13.38
C GLU A 99 -9.89 32.26 12.58
N TRP A 100 -9.87 33.59 12.66
CA TRP A 100 -10.89 34.41 11.98
C TRP A 100 -10.63 34.56 10.47
N ASP A 101 -9.44 35.01 10.07
CA ASP A 101 -9.08 35.26 8.67
C ASP A 101 -7.55 35.33 8.49
N ASP A 102 -6.83 34.34 9.03
CA ASP A 102 -5.39 34.21 8.88
C ASP A 102 -5.04 33.82 7.44
N GLN A 103 -4.04 34.49 6.86
CA GLN A 103 -3.64 34.26 5.47
C GLN A 103 -2.47 33.29 5.42
N LEU A 104 -2.68 32.13 4.79
CA LEU A 104 -1.63 31.18 4.45
C LEU A 104 -1.68 30.92 2.95
N ALA A 105 -0.59 31.24 2.25
CA ALA A 105 -0.45 30.92 0.84
C ALA A 105 -0.44 29.40 0.64
N MET A 106 -1.14 28.90 -0.38
CA MET A 106 -1.17 27.47 -0.67
C MET A 106 0.21 26.94 -1.09
N SER A 107 0.67 25.87 -0.46
CA SER A 107 1.96 25.21 -0.75
C SER A 107 1.86 24.04 -1.74
N ASN A 108 0.64 23.68 -2.16
CA ASN A 108 0.36 22.58 -3.10
C ASN A 108 0.46 22.99 -4.58
N GLY A 109 0.97 24.19 -4.87
CA GLY A 109 1.16 24.70 -6.23
C GLY A 109 -0.03 25.46 -6.81
N ARG A 110 -1.13 25.63 -6.05
CA ARG A 110 -2.28 26.44 -6.46
C ARG A 110 -2.16 27.89 -5.98
N GLN A 111 -2.81 28.83 -6.68
CA GLN A 111 -2.85 30.24 -6.28
C GLN A 111 -3.99 30.54 -5.30
N GLY A 112 -3.73 31.35 -4.28
CA GLY A 112 -4.72 31.79 -3.29
C GLY A 112 -4.32 31.43 -1.85
N ASN A 113 -5.27 31.65 -0.94
CA ASN A 113 -5.08 31.40 0.49
C ASN A 113 -5.92 30.21 0.95
N ALA A 114 -5.32 29.31 1.72
CA ALA A 114 -5.99 28.15 2.28
C ALA A 114 -7.13 28.55 3.23
N LEU A 115 -8.23 27.81 3.18
CA LEU A 115 -9.38 28.00 4.10
C LEU A 115 -9.12 27.33 5.44
N ALA A 116 -8.61 26.10 5.38
CA ALA A 116 -8.18 25.30 6.49
C ALA A 116 -6.94 24.51 6.07
N VAL A 117 -6.27 23.91 7.05
CA VAL A 117 -5.11 23.05 6.83
C VAL A 117 -4.95 22.06 7.98
N TYR A 118 -4.55 20.84 7.67
CA TYR A 118 -4.00 19.90 8.64
C TYR A 118 -2.47 20.05 8.74
N TYR A 119 -1.97 20.46 9.91
CA TYR A 119 -0.53 20.53 10.16
C TYR A 119 0.00 19.20 10.67
N GLY A 120 0.55 18.36 9.79
CA GLY A 120 1.28 17.15 10.18
C GLY A 120 2.67 17.44 10.75
N GLY A 121 3.24 16.50 11.51
CA GLY A 121 4.65 16.53 11.92
C GLY A 121 4.87 16.83 13.41
N THR A 122 6.06 17.30 13.76
CA THR A 122 6.47 17.55 15.15
C THR A 122 6.36 19.02 15.51
N GLN A 123 6.11 19.32 16.80
CA GLN A 123 6.09 20.68 17.32
C GLN A 123 7.37 21.47 16.99
N ARG A 124 8.52 20.78 17.00
CA ARG A 124 9.82 21.36 16.65
C ARG A 124 9.86 21.84 15.19
N GLN A 125 9.29 21.07 14.25
CA GLN A 125 9.25 21.45 12.83
C GLN A 125 8.40 22.70 12.63
N LEU A 126 7.19 22.73 13.21
CA LEU A 126 6.31 23.90 13.12
C LEU A 126 6.99 25.14 13.70
N LEU A 127 7.68 25.01 14.84
CA LEU A 127 8.43 26.10 15.44
C LEU A 127 9.54 26.62 14.52
N GLN A 128 10.26 25.72 13.82
CA GLN A 128 11.29 26.09 12.85
C GLN A 128 10.71 26.82 11.63
N GLU A 129 9.47 26.49 11.25
CA GLU A 129 8.72 27.13 10.17
C GLU A 129 7.98 28.41 10.63
N GLY A 130 8.18 28.84 11.89
CA GLY A 130 7.55 30.03 12.45
C GLY A 130 6.05 29.87 12.76
N THR A 131 5.54 28.64 12.74
CA THR A 131 4.16 28.30 13.07
C THR A 131 4.04 27.92 14.56
N GLN A 132 2.90 28.22 15.18
CA GLN A 132 2.62 27.86 16.57
C GLN A 132 2.83 26.34 16.80
N PRO A 133 3.83 25.90 17.58
CA PRO A 133 4.15 24.47 17.78
C PRO A 133 2.97 23.63 18.28
N LEU A 134 2.04 24.21 19.05
CA LEU A 134 0.86 23.50 19.56
C LEU A 134 -0.14 23.09 18.46
N LYS A 135 0.00 23.61 17.24
CA LYS A 135 -0.82 23.22 16.08
C LYS A 135 -0.34 21.91 15.44
N ALA A 136 0.75 21.29 15.90
CA ALA A 136 1.23 20.04 15.32
C ALA A 136 0.21 18.90 15.52
N ASN A 137 -0.03 18.14 14.45
CA ASN A 137 -1.02 17.08 14.33
C ASN A 137 -2.46 17.54 14.63
N SER A 138 -2.81 18.76 14.22
CA SER A 138 -4.12 19.37 14.42
C SER A 138 -4.70 19.91 13.11
N VAL A 139 -6.02 20.04 13.07
CA VAL A 139 -6.73 20.76 11.99
C VAL A 139 -6.83 22.23 12.38
N VAL A 140 -6.61 23.13 11.44
CA VAL A 140 -6.67 24.58 11.67
C VAL A 140 -7.54 25.21 10.62
N VAL A 141 -8.70 25.71 11.03
CA VAL A 141 -9.53 26.61 10.20
C VAL A 141 -8.86 27.98 10.23
N LEU A 142 -8.18 28.34 9.15
CA LEU A 142 -7.45 29.61 9.04
C LEU A 142 -8.40 30.77 8.79
N ARG A 143 -9.45 30.53 8.01
CA ARG A 143 -10.33 31.58 7.48
C ARG A 143 -11.79 31.29 7.78
N MET A 144 -12.15 31.27 9.07
CA MET A 144 -13.52 31.04 9.52
C MET A 144 -14.51 32.02 8.87
N LYS A 145 -14.12 33.26 8.63
CA LYS A 145 -14.94 34.25 7.90
C LYS A 145 -15.33 33.77 6.51
N SER A 146 -14.38 33.21 5.76
CA SER A 146 -14.62 32.72 4.39
C SER A 146 -15.42 31.42 4.41
N LEU A 147 -15.11 30.49 5.32
CA LEU A 147 -15.89 29.27 5.53
C LEU A 147 -17.36 29.57 5.90
N THR A 148 -17.57 30.58 6.74
CA THR A 148 -18.92 31.05 7.11
C THR A 148 -19.67 31.61 5.91
N LYS A 149 -18.96 32.34 5.02
CA LYS A 149 -19.55 32.87 3.78
C LYS A 149 -20.01 31.75 2.84
N GLU A 150 -19.24 30.67 2.74
CA GLU A 150 -19.60 29.51 1.90
C GLU A 150 -20.86 28.76 2.38
N HIS A 151 -21.29 28.97 3.62
CA HIS A 151 -22.47 28.33 4.21
C HIS A 151 -23.68 29.28 4.35
N GLN A 152 -23.60 30.49 3.79
CA GLN A 152 -24.79 31.36 3.74
C GLN A 152 -25.79 30.79 2.72
N PRO A 153 -27.10 30.98 2.94
CA PRO A 153 -28.14 30.43 2.07
C PRO A 153 -27.99 30.78 0.59
N GLU A 154 -27.36 31.92 0.27
CA GLU A 154 -27.13 32.38 -1.10
C GLU A 154 -25.95 31.71 -1.81
N PHE A 155 -25.02 31.09 -1.08
CA PHE A 155 -23.76 30.56 -1.62
C PHE A 155 -23.52 29.07 -1.34
N ASP A 156 -24.31 28.46 -0.45
CA ASP A 156 -24.11 27.11 0.11
C ASP A 156 -23.50 26.11 -0.87
N THR A 157 -22.18 25.92 -0.75
CA THR A 157 -21.39 25.06 -1.64
C THR A 157 -21.60 23.57 -1.34
N LYS A 158 -22.23 23.26 -0.20
CA LYS A 158 -22.55 21.91 0.30
C LYS A 158 -21.34 20.98 0.50
N ARG A 159 -20.11 21.46 0.31
CA ARG A 159 -18.88 20.71 0.62
C ARG A 159 -18.57 20.86 2.12
N CYS A 160 -17.84 19.91 2.68
CA CYS A 160 -17.40 19.99 4.07
C CYS A 160 -15.87 20.10 4.14
N VAL A 161 -15.40 21.28 4.54
CA VAL A 161 -13.98 21.60 4.61
C VAL A 161 -13.31 20.84 5.76
N LEU A 162 -13.96 20.74 6.93
CA LEU A 162 -13.40 19.98 8.03
C LEU A 162 -13.28 18.48 7.73
N LEU A 163 -14.19 17.90 6.93
CA LEU A 163 -14.06 16.50 6.51
C LEU A 163 -12.82 16.30 5.63
N HIS A 164 -12.56 17.25 4.72
CA HIS A 164 -11.37 17.24 3.87
C HIS A 164 -10.08 17.27 4.72
N GLU A 165 -9.97 18.19 5.68
CA GLU A 165 -8.79 18.25 6.56
C GLU A 165 -8.65 17.03 7.48
N MET A 166 -9.77 16.48 7.95
CA MET A 166 -9.76 15.23 8.71
C MET A 166 -9.29 14.05 7.85
N ALA A 167 -9.59 14.05 6.55
CA ALA A 167 -9.06 13.05 5.63
C ALA A 167 -7.54 13.18 5.48
N HIS A 168 -6.98 14.39 5.44
CA HIS A 168 -5.53 14.58 5.53
C HIS A 168 -4.94 14.04 6.83
N ALA A 169 -5.60 14.29 7.97
CA ALA A 169 -5.15 13.75 9.25
C ALA A 169 -5.10 12.21 9.25
N VAL A 170 -6.12 11.54 8.69
CA VAL A 170 -6.14 10.08 8.52
C VAL A 170 -5.04 9.63 7.56
N HIS A 171 -4.87 10.33 6.44
CA HIS A 171 -3.84 10.02 5.48
C HIS A 171 -2.45 10.12 6.13
N PHE A 172 -2.21 11.12 6.96
CA PHE A 172 -0.92 11.31 7.64
C PHE A 172 -0.68 10.28 8.75
N GLN A 173 -1.63 10.16 9.68
CA GLN A 173 -1.41 9.44 10.94
C GLN A 173 -1.64 7.92 10.82
N LEU A 174 -2.52 7.49 9.91
CA LEU A 174 -2.96 6.09 9.84
C LEU A 174 -2.55 5.40 8.54
N VAL A 175 -2.69 6.10 7.40
CA VAL A 175 -2.40 5.53 6.08
C VAL A 175 -0.92 5.71 5.69
N GLY A 176 -0.32 6.81 6.14
CA GLY A 176 0.98 7.34 5.73
C GLY A 176 0.89 8.14 4.43
N TYR A 177 1.43 9.37 4.41
CA TYR A 177 1.46 10.21 3.20
C TYR A 177 2.21 9.57 2.03
N GLU A 178 3.21 8.74 2.33
CA GLU A 178 3.98 8.02 1.32
C GLU A 178 3.32 6.69 0.89
N ASN A 179 2.02 6.52 1.14
CA ASN A 179 1.34 5.25 0.88
C ASN A 179 1.35 4.92 -0.63
N PRO A 180 1.98 3.81 -1.04
CA PRO A 180 2.14 3.49 -2.46
C PRO A 180 0.81 3.18 -3.15
N THR A 181 -0.19 2.69 -2.41
CA THR A 181 -1.52 2.44 -2.97
C THR A 181 -2.22 3.76 -3.30
N VAL A 182 -2.18 4.76 -2.41
CA VAL A 182 -2.77 6.08 -2.67
C VAL A 182 -2.10 6.75 -3.87
N LYS A 183 -0.76 6.76 -3.91
CA LYS A 183 0.01 7.32 -5.04
C LYS A 183 -0.32 6.64 -6.36
N GLN A 184 -0.40 5.31 -6.36
CA GLN A 184 -0.71 4.56 -7.57
C GLN A 184 -2.15 4.79 -8.03
N THR A 185 -3.13 4.81 -7.11
CA THR A 185 -4.52 5.07 -7.45
C THR A 185 -4.71 6.47 -8.02
N TYR A 186 -4.09 7.49 -7.40
CA TYR A 186 -4.06 8.85 -7.93
C TYR A 186 -3.44 8.90 -9.33
N LYS A 187 -2.26 8.27 -9.50
CA LYS A 187 -1.57 8.22 -10.79
C LYS A 187 -2.46 7.64 -11.90
N LEU A 188 -3.10 6.49 -11.64
CA LEU A 188 -4.02 5.85 -12.57
C LEU A 188 -5.22 6.73 -12.91
N ALA A 189 -5.78 7.43 -11.92
CA ALA A 189 -6.88 8.36 -12.11
C ALA A 189 -6.52 9.50 -13.07
N MET A 190 -5.32 10.07 -12.95
CA MET A 190 -4.86 11.14 -13.84
C MET A 190 -4.47 10.62 -15.23
N GLU A 191 -3.82 9.46 -15.32
CA GLU A 191 -3.45 8.84 -16.61
C GLU A 191 -4.68 8.52 -17.46
N ARG A 192 -5.78 8.13 -16.80
CA ARG A 192 -7.08 7.90 -17.45
C ARG A 192 -7.88 9.17 -17.72
N ASN A 193 -7.31 10.35 -17.42
CA ASN A 193 -7.96 11.65 -17.52
C ASN A 193 -9.34 11.67 -16.86
N LEU A 194 -9.51 11.00 -15.71
CA LEU A 194 -10.78 10.99 -15.01
C LEU A 194 -11.11 12.36 -14.42
N TYR A 195 -10.10 13.17 -14.10
CA TYR A 195 -10.30 14.46 -13.48
C TYR A 195 -9.77 15.56 -14.37
N ASP A 196 -10.49 16.68 -14.42
CA ASP A 196 -9.98 17.90 -15.00
C ASP A 196 -8.70 18.29 -14.27
N ARG A 197 -7.66 18.68 -15.01
CA ARG A 197 -6.36 19.08 -14.42
C ARG A 197 -6.45 20.32 -13.54
N THR A 198 -7.52 21.10 -13.68
CA THR A 198 -7.86 22.25 -12.83
C THR A 198 -8.66 21.85 -11.58
N SER A 199 -9.14 20.62 -11.46
CA SER A 199 -9.84 20.14 -10.26
C SER A 199 -8.90 20.06 -9.05
N TYR A 200 -9.45 20.11 -7.83
CA TYR A 200 -8.64 20.02 -6.61
C TYR A 200 -7.98 18.65 -6.45
N ALA A 201 -8.72 17.59 -6.75
CA ALA A 201 -8.26 16.21 -6.77
C ALA A 201 -7.09 15.94 -7.74
N ALA A 202 -6.87 16.80 -8.75
CA ALA A 202 -5.77 16.66 -9.71
C ALA A 202 -4.45 17.33 -9.25
N THR A 203 -4.41 17.90 -8.05
CA THR A 203 -3.24 18.65 -7.57
C THR A 203 -2.07 17.73 -7.19
N ASN A 204 -2.34 16.75 -6.33
CA ASN A 204 -1.41 15.71 -5.90
C ASN A 204 -2.18 14.55 -5.24
N GLU A 205 -1.49 13.48 -4.86
CA GLU A 205 -2.08 12.29 -4.25
C GLU A 205 -2.76 12.56 -2.90
N HIS A 206 -2.34 13.58 -2.16
CA HIS A 206 -2.92 13.93 -0.87
C HIS A 206 -4.27 14.61 -1.06
N GLU A 207 -4.35 15.57 -2.00
CA GLU A 207 -5.61 16.23 -2.37
C GLU A 207 -6.58 15.25 -3.01
N TYR A 208 -6.08 14.39 -3.89
CA TYR A 208 -6.87 13.28 -4.43
C TYR A 208 -7.47 12.42 -3.32
N PHE A 209 -6.65 12.01 -2.34
CA PHE A 209 -7.13 11.22 -1.22
C PHE A 209 -8.25 11.93 -0.43
N ALA A 210 -8.05 13.20 -0.12
CA ALA A 210 -8.99 13.99 0.68
C ALA A 210 -10.31 14.22 -0.07
N GLU A 211 -10.24 14.62 -1.34
CA GLU A 211 -11.40 14.84 -2.19
C GLU A 211 -12.18 13.54 -2.43
N MET A 212 -11.49 12.43 -2.67
CA MET A 212 -12.15 11.13 -2.83
C MET A 212 -12.79 10.64 -1.53
N SER A 213 -12.17 10.92 -0.38
CA SER A 213 -12.76 10.64 0.93
C SER A 213 -14.04 11.44 1.12
N CYS A 214 -14.05 12.72 0.74
CA CYS A 214 -15.23 13.58 0.79
C CYS A 214 -16.34 13.09 -0.13
N ALA A 215 -16.02 12.78 -1.40
CA ALA A 215 -17.00 12.21 -2.34
C ALA A 215 -17.56 10.88 -1.83
N TYR A 216 -16.74 10.03 -1.21
CA TYR A 216 -17.16 8.72 -0.70
C TYR A 216 -18.04 8.79 0.55
N LEU A 217 -17.70 9.66 1.51
CA LEU A 217 -18.40 9.77 2.79
C LEU A 217 -19.59 10.72 2.72
N ASN A 218 -19.50 11.76 1.89
CA ASN A 218 -20.47 12.81 1.78
C ASN A 218 -20.59 13.29 0.32
N ARG A 219 -19.97 14.43 -0.03
CA ARG A 219 -19.91 14.96 -1.39
C ARG A 219 -18.77 15.96 -1.59
N ILE A 220 -18.49 16.28 -2.86
CA ILE A 220 -17.67 17.40 -3.32
C ILE A 220 -18.43 18.28 -4.34
N ASP A 221 -17.87 19.44 -4.68
CA ASP A 221 -18.50 20.50 -5.49
C ASP A 221 -18.28 20.35 -7.01
N TYR A 222 -17.44 19.42 -7.45
CA TYR A 222 -17.27 19.04 -8.85
C TYR A 222 -17.39 17.52 -9.05
N PHE A 223 -17.54 17.06 -10.30
CA PHE A 223 -17.71 15.63 -10.58
C PHE A 223 -16.41 14.84 -10.35
N PRO A 224 -16.43 13.67 -9.69
CA PRO A 224 -17.59 12.94 -9.18
C PRO A 224 -18.10 13.51 -7.85
N HIS A 225 -19.38 13.88 -7.78
CA HIS A 225 -19.91 14.58 -6.61
C HIS A 225 -20.15 13.68 -5.41
N THR A 226 -20.60 12.44 -5.64
CA THR A 226 -21.09 11.54 -4.60
C THR A 226 -20.38 10.19 -4.63
N ARG A 227 -20.64 9.34 -3.63
CA ARG A 227 -20.12 7.97 -3.57
C ARG A 227 -20.52 7.15 -4.79
N GLU A 228 -21.75 7.32 -5.27
CA GLU A 228 -22.31 6.64 -6.43
C GLU A 228 -21.66 7.13 -7.73
N ASP A 229 -21.39 8.43 -7.84
CA ASP A 229 -20.64 9.00 -8.97
C ASP A 229 -19.21 8.49 -8.96
N LEU A 230 -18.56 8.53 -7.80
CA LEU A 230 -17.21 8.03 -7.60
C LEU A 230 -17.10 6.56 -8.00
N LYS A 231 -18.07 5.72 -7.59
CA LYS A 231 -18.13 4.30 -7.97
C LYS A 231 -18.21 4.08 -9.48
N LYS A 232 -18.87 4.97 -10.22
CA LYS A 232 -19.03 4.85 -11.68
C LYS A 232 -17.81 5.41 -12.41
N HIS A 233 -17.34 6.57 -11.96
CA HIS A 233 -16.33 7.39 -12.62
C HIS A 233 -14.92 6.92 -12.32
N ASP A 234 -14.59 6.73 -11.05
CA ASP A 234 -13.27 6.30 -10.58
C ASP A 234 -13.41 5.13 -9.61
N LYS A 235 -13.60 3.95 -10.19
CA LYS A 235 -13.75 2.67 -9.49
C LYS A 235 -12.54 2.36 -8.58
N ALA A 236 -11.33 2.78 -8.97
CA ALA A 236 -10.12 2.55 -8.19
C ALA A 236 -10.10 3.45 -6.95
N GLY A 237 -10.43 4.74 -7.11
CA GLY A 237 -10.66 5.68 -6.02
C GLY A 237 -11.76 5.22 -5.07
N PHE A 238 -12.92 4.81 -5.60
CA PHE A 238 -14.01 4.22 -4.82
C PHE A 238 -13.54 3.03 -3.97
N THR A 239 -12.79 2.11 -4.58
CA THR A 239 -12.31 0.90 -3.91
C THR A 239 -11.29 1.24 -2.83
N LEU A 240 -10.40 2.20 -3.08
CA LEU A 240 -9.48 2.72 -2.07
C LEU A 240 -10.25 3.28 -0.86
N MET A 241 -11.25 4.12 -1.11
CA MET A 241 -12.06 4.73 -0.05
C MET A 241 -12.88 3.69 0.73
N GLU A 242 -13.50 2.73 0.04
CA GLU A 242 -14.26 1.66 0.69
C GLU A 242 -13.39 0.75 1.56
N ASN A 243 -12.14 0.51 1.15
CA ASN A 243 -11.20 -0.28 1.93
C ASN A 243 -10.74 0.44 3.22
N LEU A 244 -10.66 1.76 3.19
CA LEU A 244 -10.13 2.56 4.30
C LEU A 244 -11.23 3.01 5.26
N TRP A 245 -12.31 3.57 4.72
CA TRP A 245 -13.44 4.08 5.49
C TRP A 245 -14.47 2.98 5.83
N GLY A 246 -14.37 1.82 5.18
CA GLY A 246 -15.39 0.77 5.22
C GLY A 246 -16.56 1.08 4.31
N LYS A 247 -17.49 0.11 4.13
CA LYS A 247 -18.75 0.38 3.43
C LYS A 247 -19.47 1.50 4.18
N ALA A 248 -19.61 2.68 3.58
CA ALA A 248 -20.32 3.78 4.24
C ALA A 248 -21.71 3.29 4.67
N THR A 249 -21.94 3.30 5.98
CA THR A 249 -23.18 2.85 6.59
C THR A 249 -24.25 3.88 6.25
N LYS A 250 -25.31 3.48 5.54
CA LYS A 250 -26.58 4.18 5.74
C LYS A 250 -26.92 4.06 7.23
N PRO A 251 -27.38 5.13 7.89
CA PRO A 251 -27.70 5.05 9.31
C PRO A 251 -28.89 4.13 9.47
N THR A 252 -28.65 2.89 9.91
CA THR A 252 -29.69 2.04 10.48
C THR A 252 -29.10 1.05 11.46
N LEU A 253 -29.85 0.91 12.56
CA LEU A 253 -29.58 0.23 13.82
C LEU A 253 -28.83 -1.11 13.73
N ALA A 254 -27.93 -1.27 14.70
CA ALA A 254 -27.10 -2.43 14.95
C ALA A 254 -27.83 -3.78 14.90
N LYS A 255 -27.24 -4.76 14.20
CA LYS A 255 -27.17 -6.16 14.64
C LYS A 255 -25.91 -6.85 14.11
N SER A 256 -25.23 -7.53 15.04
CA SER A 256 -24.32 -8.69 14.94
C SER A 256 -23.20 -8.73 13.89
N LYS A 257 -21.98 -8.96 14.39
CA LYS A 257 -20.74 -9.24 13.63
C LYS A 257 -20.95 -10.39 12.63
N SER A 258 -20.83 -10.10 11.34
CA SER A 258 -20.26 -11.02 10.38
C SER A 258 -18.94 -10.41 9.89
N VAL A 259 -17.85 -11.15 10.03
CA VAL A 259 -16.59 -10.79 9.37
C VAL A 259 -16.85 -10.95 7.88
N THR A 260 -17.03 -9.85 7.16
CA THR A 260 -17.14 -9.90 5.69
C THR A 260 -15.86 -10.49 5.13
N SER A 261 -15.99 -11.64 4.46
CA SER A 261 -14.88 -12.32 3.78
C SER A 261 -14.10 -11.33 2.90
N PRO A 262 -12.75 -11.33 2.93
CA PRO A 262 -11.91 -10.46 2.08
C PRO A 262 -11.87 -10.94 0.62
N ILE A 263 -12.60 -12.02 0.29
CA ILE A 263 -12.85 -12.47 -1.07
C ILE A 263 -13.83 -11.47 -1.72
N PRO A 264 -13.46 -10.82 -2.85
CA PRO A 264 -14.36 -9.89 -3.50
C PRO A 264 -15.66 -10.59 -3.93
N SER A 265 -16.80 -9.92 -3.78
CA SER A 265 -18.09 -10.50 -4.17
C SER A 265 -18.17 -10.64 -5.69
N SER A 266 -18.19 -11.87 -6.22
CA SER A 266 -18.46 -12.15 -7.63
C SER A 266 -19.92 -12.58 -7.82
N SER A 267 -20.83 -11.63 -8.06
CA SER A 267 -22.24 -11.97 -8.35
C SER A 267 -22.51 -12.27 -9.84
N THR A 268 -21.48 -12.35 -10.68
CA THR A 268 -21.62 -12.36 -12.15
C THR A 268 -20.95 -13.53 -12.87
N PHE A 269 -20.20 -14.39 -12.18
CA PHE A 269 -19.44 -15.48 -12.83
C PHE A 269 -19.68 -16.80 -12.11
N ASN A 270 -19.80 -17.88 -12.88
CA ASN A 270 -19.94 -19.23 -12.33
C ASN A 270 -18.70 -19.67 -11.54
N LEU A 271 -18.90 -20.08 -10.29
CA LEU A 271 -17.87 -20.61 -9.39
C LEU A 271 -17.90 -22.15 -9.26
N GLU A 272 -18.76 -22.86 -10.01
CA GLU A 272 -18.78 -24.33 -10.06
C GLU A 272 -17.63 -24.89 -10.92
N ILE A 273 -16.40 -24.49 -10.60
CA ILE A 273 -15.17 -24.91 -11.27
C ILE A 273 -14.21 -25.35 -10.18
N THR A 274 -13.48 -26.43 -10.43
CA THR A 274 -12.49 -26.97 -9.49
C THR A 274 -11.11 -27.07 -10.13
N THR A 275 -10.07 -27.10 -9.30
CA THR A 275 -8.68 -27.29 -9.76
C THR A 275 -8.49 -28.65 -10.46
N GLU A 276 -9.22 -29.68 -10.05
CA GLU A 276 -9.24 -30.99 -10.74
C GLU A 276 -9.83 -30.92 -12.15
N GLY A 277 -10.77 -29.99 -12.38
CA GLY A 277 -11.36 -29.72 -13.69
C GLY A 277 -10.45 -28.94 -14.64
N ILE A 278 -9.35 -28.35 -14.14
CA ILE A 278 -8.39 -27.62 -14.96
C ILE A 278 -7.61 -28.60 -15.84
N ARG A 279 -7.41 -28.25 -17.10
CA ARG A 279 -6.46 -28.89 -18.01
C ARG A 279 -5.46 -27.83 -18.44
N LEU A 280 -4.25 -27.88 -17.88
CA LEU A 280 -3.23 -26.83 -18.07
C LEU A 280 -2.81 -26.65 -19.54
N GLY A 281 -2.80 -27.73 -20.34
CA GLY A 281 -2.43 -27.67 -21.75
C GLY A 281 -0.92 -27.59 -21.96
N ASN A 282 -0.50 -27.05 -23.12
CA ASN A 282 0.91 -26.91 -23.47
C ASN A 282 1.54 -25.74 -22.68
N GLN A 283 2.56 -26.05 -21.87
CA GLN A 283 3.37 -25.02 -21.23
C GLN A 283 4.38 -24.47 -22.23
N ILE A 284 4.39 -23.15 -22.41
CA ILE A 284 5.25 -22.47 -23.40
C ILE A 284 6.31 -21.58 -22.75
N GLY A 285 6.17 -21.25 -21.46
CA GLY A 285 7.16 -20.45 -20.74
C GLY A 285 7.02 -20.48 -19.23
N GLY A 286 7.92 -19.77 -18.55
CA GLY A 286 7.96 -19.70 -17.08
C GLY A 286 8.43 -20.98 -16.39
N ALA A 287 8.34 -20.99 -15.06
CA ALA A 287 8.72 -22.15 -14.25
C ALA A 287 7.83 -23.37 -14.54
N ASN A 288 8.40 -24.57 -14.56
CA ASN A 288 7.65 -25.81 -14.82
C ASN A 288 6.51 -25.99 -13.81
N LEU A 289 5.29 -26.25 -14.31
CA LEU A 289 4.13 -26.53 -13.49
C LEU A 289 3.35 -27.73 -14.03
N THR A 290 3.06 -28.69 -13.16
CA THR A 290 2.31 -29.90 -13.52
C THR A 290 0.91 -29.89 -12.90
N GLN A 291 0.00 -30.71 -13.40
CA GLN A 291 -1.35 -30.83 -12.84
C GLN A 291 -1.34 -31.23 -11.35
N SER A 292 -0.41 -32.10 -10.94
CA SER A 292 -0.27 -32.52 -9.53
C SER A 292 0.17 -31.39 -8.61
N SER A 293 0.81 -30.34 -9.16
CA SER A 293 1.25 -29.17 -8.40
C SER A 293 0.08 -28.34 -7.86
N LEU A 294 -1.12 -28.49 -8.42
CA LEU A 294 -2.32 -27.74 -8.01
C LEU A 294 -2.99 -28.30 -6.74
N LYS A 295 -2.73 -29.57 -6.41
CA LYS A 295 -3.47 -30.28 -5.35
C LYS A 295 -3.09 -29.76 -3.96
N GLY A 296 -4.09 -29.44 -3.14
CA GLY A 296 -3.87 -28.97 -1.76
C GLY A 296 -3.25 -27.56 -1.69
N LYS A 297 -3.34 -26.78 -2.76
CA LYS A 297 -2.75 -25.44 -2.89
C LYS A 297 -3.84 -24.43 -3.19
N VAL A 298 -3.66 -23.21 -2.69
CA VAL A 298 -4.41 -22.06 -3.20
C VAL A 298 -3.95 -21.83 -4.63
N VAL A 299 -4.87 -21.76 -5.59
CA VAL A 299 -4.52 -21.59 -7.01
C VAL A 299 -5.05 -20.27 -7.54
N ALA A 300 -4.20 -19.51 -8.24
CA ALA A 300 -4.59 -18.34 -9.00
C ALA A 300 -4.28 -18.58 -10.50
N ALA A 301 -5.32 -18.79 -11.29
CA ALA A 301 -5.22 -18.89 -12.73
C ALA A 301 -5.55 -17.54 -13.37
N ILE A 302 -4.64 -16.98 -14.15
CA ILE A 302 -4.82 -15.68 -14.81
C ILE A 302 -4.97 -15.87 -16.32
N LEU A 303 -6.06 -15.39 -16.89
CA LEU A 303 -6.29 -15.40 -18.34
C LEU A 303 -5.76 -14.08 -18.93
N HIS A 304 -4.79 -14.16 -19.83
CA HIS A 304 -4.05 -13.01 -20.37
C HIS A 304 -4.23 -12.84 -21.88
N ARG A 305 -4.38 -11.58 -22.32
CA ARG A 305 -4.35 -11.22 -23.74
C ARG A 305 -3.05 -10.50 -24.08
N PRO A 306 -2.25 -11.00 -25.04
CA PRO A 306 -0.92 -10.45 -25.27
C PRO A 306 -0.93 -9.10 -25.97
N GLY A 307 0.19 -8.36 -25.83
CA GLY A 307 0.44 -7.11 -26.55
C GLY A 307 -0.21 -5.86 -25.95
N LYS A 308 -0.54 -5.90 -24.66
CA LYS A 308 -1.12 -4.79 -23.89
C LYS A 308 -0.25 -4.48 -22.67
N ASP A 309 0.45 -3.34 -22.70
CA ASP A 309 1.40 -2.94 -21.66
C ASP A 309 0.73 -2.80 -20.27
N ASP A 310 -0.53 -2.39 -20.24
CA ASP A 310 -1.33 -2.30 -19.01
C ASP A 310 -1.70 -3.68 -18.44
N GLU A 311 -1.98 -4.68 -19.28
CA GLU A 311 -2.17 -6.07 -18.82
C GLU A 311 -0.85 -6.65 -18.29
N LEU A 312 0.28 -6.36 -18.94
CA LEU A 312 1.61 -6.80 -18.49
C LEU A 312 2.00 -6.20 -17.13
N ALA A 313 1.71 -4.91 -16.91
CA ALA A 313 1.93 -4.28 -15.61
C ALA A 313 1.11 -4.93 -14.48
N GLN A 314 -0.12 -5.37 -14.79
CA GLN A 314 -0.97 -6.10 -13.84
C GLN A 314 -0.42 -7.50 -13.55
N LEU A 315 0.08 -8.22 -14.56
CA LEU A 315 0.73 -9.52 -14.36
C LEU A 315 2.00 -9.41 -13.50
N LEU A 316 2.77 -8.33 -13.64
CA LEU A 316 3.92 -8.05 -12.76
C LEU A 316 3.51 -7.86 -11.29
N LYS A 317 2.33 -7.27 -11.05
CA LYS A 317 1.74 -7.19 -9.70
C LYS A 317 1.36 -8.58 -9.18
N VAL A 318 0.72 -9.40 -10.01
CA VAL A 318 0.38 -10.80 -9.67
C VAL A 318 1.63 -11.61 -9.36
N GLN A 319 2.69 -11.50 -10.16
CA GLN A 319 3.98 -12.15 -9.91
C GLN A 319 4.58 -11.71 -8.57
N THR A 320 4.35 -10.48 -8.13
CA THR A 320 4.82 -10.02 -6.82
C THR A 320 4.12 -10.74 -5.68
N TRP A 321 2.81 -10.96 -5.77
CA TRP A 321 2.07 -11.75 -4.78
C TRP A 321 2.43 -13.23 -4.84
N HIS A 322 2.65 -13.79 -6.04
CA HIS A 322 3.16 -15.14 -6.19
C HIS A 322 4.51 -15.30 -5.49
N ARG A 323 5.46 -14.39 -5.72
CA ARG A 323 6.77 -14.42 -5.07
C ARG A 323 6.68 -14.36 -3.55
N GLU A 324 5.73 -13.60 -3.02
CA GLU A 324 5.45 -13.48 -1.57
C GLU A 324 4.87 -14.78 -0.99
N LEU A 325 3.92 -15.41 -1.67
CA LEU A 325 3.07 -16.46 -1.10
C LEU A 325 3.37 -17.89 -1.60
N ALA A 326 4.20 -18.07 -2.62
CA ALA A 326 4.47 -19.38 -3.23
C ALA A 326 5.01 -20.40 -2.23
N ASP A 327 6.00 -19.98 -1.43
CA ASP A 327 6.60 -20.82 -0.38
C ASP A 327 5.61 -21.18 0.74
N PHE A 328 4.44 -20.52 0.78
CA PHE A 328 3.38 -20.74 1.77
C PHE A 328 2.17 -21.50 1.21
N GLY A 329 2.22 -21.93 -0.06
CA GLY A 329 1.19 -22.76 -0.66
C GLY A 329 0.34 -22.09 -1.75
N LEU A 330 0.73 -20.92 -2.25
CA LEU A 330 0.13 -20.34 -3.47
C LEU A 330 0.77 -20.92 -4.73
N VAL A 331 -0.07 -21.34 -5.68
CA VAL A 331 0.34 -21.61 -7.06
C VAL A 331 -0.32 -20.58 -7.97
N THR A 332 0.46 -20.00 -8.87
CA THR A 332 -0.07 -19.02 -9.83
C THR A 332 0.42 -19.38 -11.21
N PHE A 333 -0.47 -19.38 -12.19
CA PHE A 333 -0.10 -19.57 -13.59
C PHE A 333 -0.92 -18.66 -14.50
N VAL A 334 -0.38 -18.40 -15.68
CA VAL A 334 -1.02 -17.59 -16.70
C VAL A 334 -1.35 -18.46 -17.90
N SER A 335 -2.53 -18.27 -18.45
CA SER A 335 -3.00 -18.92 -19.67
C SER A 335 -3.35 -17.88 -20.72
N GLY A 336 -3.02 -18.17 -21.98
CA GLY A 336 -3.60 -17.46 -23.11
C GLY A 336 -5.13 -17.59 -23.15
N THR A 337 -5.76 -16.64 -23.84
CA THR A 337 -7.19 -16.67 -24.19
C THR A 337 -7.39 -17.30 -25.57
N ASN A 338 -8.65 -17.52 -25.98
CA ASN A 338 -8.96 -18.02 -27.32
C ASN A 338 -8.41 -17.13 -28.46
N SER A 339 -8.18 -15.85 -28.20
CA SER A 339 -7.61 -14.90 -29.17
C SER A 339 -6.08 -14.79 -29.11
N SER A 340 -5.42 -15.48 -28.19
CA SER A 340 -3.97 -15.40 -28.00
C SER A 340 -3.23 -16.38 -28.92
N THR A 341 -2.06 -15.97 -29.42
CA THR A 341 -1.12 -16.85 -30.14
C THR A 341 0.14 -17.07 -29.30
N GLU A 342 0.75 -18.25 -29.40
CA GLU A 342 1.98 -18.57 -28.65
C GLU A 342 3.11 -17.54 -28.88
N PRO A 343 3.42 -17.09 -30.11
CA PRO A 343 4.48 -16.11 -30.33
C PRO A 343 4.23 -14.78 -29.62
N ASN A 344 2.98 -14.33 -29.55
CA ASN A 344 2.65 -13.07 -28.89
C ASN A 344 2.72 -13.19 -27.35
N LEU A 345 2.30 -14.33 -26.80
CA LEU A 345 2.46 -14.61 -25.37
C LEU A 345 3.93 -14.71 -24.96
N LEU A 346 4.76 -15.35 -25.80
CA LEU A 346 6.21 -15.45 -25.57
C LEU A 346 6.90 -14.08 -25.67
N LYS A 347 6.49 -13.23 -26.62
CA LYS A 347 7.01 -11.86 -26.72
C LYS A 347 6.80 -11.08 -25.42
N ASP A 348 5.60 -11.20 -24.84
CA ASP A 348 5.28 -10.58 -23.56
C ASP A 348 6.19 -11.10 -22.45
N TRP A 349 6.38 -12.42 -22.32
CA TRP A 349 7.29 -12.99 -21.31
C TRP A 349 8.74 -12.54 -21.47
N ASN A 350 9.23 -12.57 -22.70
CA ASN A 350 10.61 -12.21 -23.02
C ASN A 350 10.92 -10.72 -22.80
N THR A 351 9.90 -9.86 -22.75
CA THR A 351 10.07 -8.39 -22.63
C THR A 351 9.65 -7.82 -21.27
N SER A 352 9.02 -8.61 -20.40
CA SER A 352 8.37 -8.13 -19.17
C SER A 352 8.93 -8.66 -17.86
N SER A 353 10.05 -9.40 -17.85
CA SER A 353 10.61 -10.05 -16.64
C SER A 353 9.65 -11.03 -15.92
N LEU A 354 8.59 -11.46 -16.61
CA LEU A 354 7.66 -12.46 -16.11
C LEU A 354 8.32 -13.85 -16.08
N THR A 355 8.06 -14.57 -15.00
CA THR A 355 8.60 -15.90 -14.68
C THR A 355 7.50 -16.87 -14.27
N LEU A 356 6.27 -16.38 -14.09
CA LEU A 356 5.09 -17.20 -13.83
C LEU A 356 4.95 -18.29 -14.91
N PRO A 357 4.57 -19.53 -14.54
CA PRO A 357 4.21 -20.57 -15.50
C PRO A 357 3.22 -20.04 -16.55
N LEU A 358 3.56 -20.18 -17.82
CA LEU A 358 2.78 -19.70 -18.95
C LEU A 358 2.32 -20.87 -19.82
N PHE A 359 1.02 -20.99 -19.97
CA PHE A 359 0.38 -21.97 -20.83
C PHE A 359 -0.21 -21.31 -22.06
N ALA A 360 -0.05 -21.96 -23.22
CA ALA A 360 -0.65 -21.49 -24.47
C ALA A 360 -2.17 -21.34 -24.32
N LYS A 361 -2.80 -22.37 -23.74
CA LYS A 361 -4.24 -22.40 -23.47
C LYS A 361 -4.60 -23.49 -22.45
N ALA A 362 -4.94 -23.07 -21.24
CA ALA A 362 -5.59 -23.93 -20.25
C ALA A 362 -7.11 -23.97 -20.49
N SER A 363 -7.73 -25.10 -20.18
CA SER A 363 -9.19 -25.29 -20.20
C SER A 363 -9.71 -25.46 -18.77
N PHE A 364 -10.87 -24.85 -18.48
CA PHE A 364 -11.45 -24.75 -17.14
C PHE A 364 -12.84 -25.41 -17.01
N ASN A 365 -13.22 -26.25 -17.98
CA ASN A 365 -14.51 -26.95 -18.02
C ASN A 365 -15.73 -26.08 -17.66
N PHE A 366 -15.84 -24.91 -18.31
CA PHE A 366 -16.97 -24.00 -18.08
C PHE A 366 -18.28 -24.65 -18.51
N LYS A 367 -19.26 -24.75 -17.60
CA LYS A 367 -20.62 -25.20 -17.94
C LYS A 367 -21.39 -24.22 -18.83
N VAL A 368 -21.01 -22.94 -18.80
CA VAL A 368 -21.67 -21.84 -19.53
C VAL A 368 -20.60 -20.96 -20.17
N SER A 369 -20.82 -20.54 -21.41
CA SER A 369 -19.96 -19.57 -22.09
C SER A 369 -20.19 -18.18 -21.50
N GLU A 370 -19.15 -17.58 -20.91
CA GLU A 370 -19.21 -16.27 -20.26
C GLU A 370 -18.14 -15.34 -20.85
N SER A 371 -18.50 -14.07 -21.08
CA SER A 371 -17.54 -13.05 -21.51
C SER A 371 -16.81 -12.46 -20.31
N PHE A 372 -15.50 -12.25 -20.43
CA PHE A 372 -14.66 -11.67 -19.39
C PHE A 372 -13.64 -10.69 -19.97
N ILE A 373 -13.10 -9.82 -19.11
CA ILE A 373 -12.08 -8.82 -19.46
C ILE A 373 -10.72 -9.30 -18.91
N PRO A 374 -9.72 -9.54 -19.78
CA PRO A 374 -8.34 -9.82 -19.37
C PRO A 374 -7.62 -8.58 -18.76
N PRO A 375 -6.66 -8.78 -17.84
CA PRO A 375 -6.31 -10.07 -17.25
C PRO A 375 -7.39 -10.50 -16.23
N HIS A 376 -7.94 -11.70 -16.43
CA HIS A 376 -9.03 -12.23 -15.61
C HIS A 376 -8.49 -13.29 -14.66
N ALA A 377 -8.68 -13.10 -13.36
CA ALA A 377 -8.29 -14.08 -12.35
C ALA A 377 -9.42 -15.05 -12.03
N MET A 378 -9.04 -16.31 -11.84
CA MET A 378 -9.84 -17.36 -11.21
C MET A 378 -9.06 -17.84 -9.98
N LEU A 379 -9.63 -17.64 -8.79
CA LEU A 379 -9.05 -18.10 -7.54
C LEU A 379 -9.73 -19.35 -7.05
N PHE A 380 -8.91 -20.27 -6.56
CA PHE A 380 -9.34 -21.50 -5.92
C PHE A 380 -8.77 -21.55 -4.51
N ASP A 381 -9.57 -22.02 -3.55
CA ASP A 381 -9.07 -22.35 -2.22
C ASP A 381 -8.19 -23.60 -2.26
N HIS A 382 -7.65 -23.98 -1.11
CA HIS A 382 -6.71 -25.10 -1.00
C HIS A 382 -7.39 -26.48 -1.12
N GLU A 383 -8.72 -26.55 -0.96
CA GLU A 383 -9.53 -27.73 -1.27
C GLU A 383 -9.77 -27.89 -2.78
N GLY A 384 -9.53 -26.82 -3.55
CA GLY A 384 -9.63 -26.80 -5.00
C GLY A 384 -10.94 -26.24 -5.53
N ASN A 385 -11.78 -25.62 -4.69
CA ASN A 385 -13.04 -24.99 -5.10
C ASN A 385 -12.79 -23.57 -5.59
N ALA A 386 -13.42 -23.15 -6.68
CA ALA A 386 -13.34 -21.75 -7.11
C ALA A 386 -14.10 -20.84 -6.13
N VAL A 387 -13.42 -19.80 -5.65
CA VAL A 387 -13.96 -18.85 -4.67
C VAL A 387 -14.09 -17.43 -5.21
N TYR A 388 -13.40 -17.12 -6.31
CA TYR A 388 -13.51 -15.84 -6.98
C TYR A 388 -13.19 -15.94 -8.46
N ARG A 389 -13.91 -15.14 -9.26
CA ARG A 389 -13.59 -14.85 -10.65
C ARG A 389 -13.80 -13.37 -10.93
N GLY A 390 -12.85 -12.74 -11.63
CA GLY A 390 -12.96 -11.32 -11.95
C GLY A 390 -11.62 -10.68 -12.31
N ASP A 391 -11.51 -9.38 -12.00
CA ASP A 391 -10.30 -8.60 -12.24
C ASP A 391 -9.08 -9.18 -11.48
N ALA A 392 -7.97 -9.34 -12.19
CA ALA A 392 -6.75 -9.93 -11.62
C ALA A 392 -6.00 -9.00 -10.66
N THR A 393 -6.28 -7.71 -10.62
CA THR A 393 -5.65 -6.80 -9.64
C THR A 393 -6.37 -6.76 -8.29
N SER A 394 -7.59 -7.31 -8.25
CA SER A 394 -8.47 -7.28 -7.08
C SER A 394 -8.27 -8.46 -6.13
N ILE A 395 -7.44 -9.44 -6.49
CA ILE A 395 -7.26 -10.70 -5.75
C ILE A 395 -6.27 -10.63 -4.58
N GLU A 396 -5.54 -9.52 -4.44
CA GLU A 396 -4.43 -9.38 -3.48
C GLU A 396 -4.78 -9.83 -2.05
N LYS A 397 -5.88 -9.30 -1.49
CA LYS A 397 -6.32 -9.61 -0.13
C LYS A 397 -6.85 -11.03 -0.03
N ALA A 398 -7.55 -11.50 -1.05
CA ALA A 398 -8.09 -12.86 -1.11
C ALA A 398 -6.97 -13.91 -1.12
N LEU A 399 -5.89 -13.67 -1.87
CA LEU A 399 -4.73 -14.57 -1.89
C LEU A 399 -4.13 -14.75 -0.49
N ARG A 400 -3.84 -13.63 0.21
CA ARG A 400 -3.27 -13.69 1.57
C ARG A 400 -4.23 -14.35 2.56
N TYR A 401 -5.52 -14.07 2.45
CA TYR A 401 -6.55 -14.70 3.26
C TYR A 401 -6.60 -16.22 3.04
N LEU A 402 -6.76 -16.68 1.79
CA LEU A 402 -6.88 -18.10 1.47
C LEU A 402 -5.63 -18.89 1.87
N VAL A 403 -4.43 -18.32 1.63
CA VAL A 403 -3.17 -18.92 2.07
C VAL A 403 -3.11 -18.97 3.59
N GLY A 404 -3.52 -17.90 4.28
CA GLY A 404 -3.59 -17.86 5.73
C GLY A 404 -4.53 -18.92 6.30
N GLN A 405 -5.73 -19.08 5.74
CA GLN A 405 -6.69 -20.11 6.13
C GLN A 405 -6.12 -21.53 5.94
N ALA A 406 -5.51 -21.80 4.78
CA ALA A 406 -4.87 -23.09 4.50
C ALA A 406 -3.73 -23.41 5.49
N LEU A 407 -2.96 -22.40 5.89
CA LEU A 407 -1.91 -22.56 6.91
C LEU A 407 -2.50 -22.82 8.30
N ILE A 408 -3.59 -22.15 8.67
CA ILE A 408 -4.26 -22.37 9.96
C ILE A 408 -4.80 -23.78 10.05
N GLU A 409 -5.48 -24.24 9.01
CA GLU A 409 -6.00 -25.61 8.94
C GLU A 409 -4.87 -26.64 9.08
N LYS A 410 -3.73 -26.37 8.43
CA LYS A 410 -2.52 -27.20 8.54
C LYS A 410 -1.95 -27.25 9.96
N LEU A 411 -2.12 -26.20 10.78
CA LEU A 411 -1.69 -26.24 12.18
C LEU A 411 -2.53 -27.23 13.02
N GLY A 412 -3.75 -27.55 12.58
CA GLY A 412 -4.59 -28.60 13.16
C GLY A 412 -5.01 -28.38 14.61
N LYS A 413 -5.11 -27.12 15.06
CA LYS A 413 -5.42 -26.77 16.45
C LYS A 413 -6.49 -25.67 16.52
N ASP A 414 -7.50 -25.87 17.37
CA ASP A 414 -8.65 -24.96 17.47
C ASP A 414 -8.35 -23.67 18.25
N SER A 415 -7.36 -23.71 19.16
CA SER A 415 -6.99 -22.56 19.98
C SER A 415 -5.54 -22.62 20.45
N TYR A 416 -5.03 -21.43 20.77
CA TYR A 416 -3.66 -21.18 21.20
C TYR A 416 -3.63 -20.33 22.45
N THR A 417 -2.46 -20.26 23.09
CA THR A 417 -2.16 -19.35 24.19
C THR A 417 -2.42 -17.89 23.79
N LYS A 418 -2.69 -17.04 24.78
CA LYS A 418 -3.01 -15.61 24.59
C LYS A 418 -1.95 -14.82 23.80
N LEU A 419 -0.70 -15.30 23.76
CA LEU A 419 0.39 -14.67 23.01
C LEU A 419 0.49 -15.15 21.56
N VAL A 420 0.07 -16.40 21.27
CA VAL A 420 0.15 -16.98 19.93
C VAL A 420 -1.16 -16.82 19.16
N GLN A 421 -2.32 -16.87 19.83
CA GLN A 421 -3.63 -16.72 19.19
C GLN A 421 -3.74 -15.47 18.31
N PRO A 422 -3.29 -14.26 18.73
CA PRO A 422 -3.38 -13.08 17.88
C PRO A 422 -2.54 -13.18 16.60
N LEU A 423 -1.46 -13.98 16.62
CA LEU A 423 -0.63 -14.22 15.44
C LEU A 423 -1.37 -15.10 14.44
N VAL A 424 -1.99 -16.19 14.92
CA VAL A 424 -2.82 -17.10 14.13
C VAL A 424 -4.03 -16.36 13.56
N ASP A 425 -4.75 -15.58 14.37
CA ASP A 425 -5.87 -14.76 13.92
C ASP A 425 -5.43 -13.76 12.83
N SER A 426 -4.29 -13.10 13.03
CA SER A 426 -3.77 -12.13 12.05
C SER A 426 -3.40 -12.78 10.72
N LEU A 427 -2.87 -14.00 10.75
CA LEU A 427 -2.58 -14.81 9.56
C LEU A 427 -3.88 -15.12 8.81
N GLY A 428 -4.91 -15.55 9.53
CA GLY A 428 -6.24 -15.84 8.97
C GLY A 428 -6.96 -14.60 8.42
N LEU A 429 -6.58 -13.40 8.85
CA LEU A 429 -7.07 -12.13 8.32
C LEU A 429 -6.23 -11.60 7.14
N GLY A 430 -5.23 -12.36 6.66
CA GLY A 430 -4.42 -12.02 5.50
C GLY A 430 -3.17 -11.20 5.81
N THR A 431 -2.67 -11.21 7.05
CA THR A 431 -1.33 -10.68 7.35
C THR A 431 -0.28 -11.52 6.62
N PRO A 432 0.73 -10.90 5.95
CA PRO A 432 1.77 -11.64 5.25
C PRO A 432 2.45 -12.70 6.15
N PRO A 433 2.57 -13.96 5.69
CA PRO A 433 3.16 -15.04 6.49
C PRO A 433 4.57 -14.74 7.02
N SER A 434 5.38 -14.00 6.26
CA SER A 434 6.72 -13.56 6.69
C SER A 434 6.71 -12.61 7.89
N GLN A 435 5.69 -11.76 8.02
CA GLN A 435 5.51 -10.89 9.19
C GLN A 435 5.06 -11.67 10.41
N VAL A 436 4.18 -12.66 10.22
CA VAL A 436 3.74 -13.56 11.29
C VAL A 436 4.91 -14.41 11.78
N LEU A 437 5.73 -14.94 10.87
CA LEU A 437 6.95 -15.69 11.16
C LEU A 437 7.90 -14.90 12.06
N ALA A 438 8.18 -13.63 11.73
CA ALA A 438 9.07 -12.79 12.51
C ALA A 438 8.59 -12.60 13.97
N LYS A 439 7.27 -12.46 14.17
CA LYS A 439 6.66 -12.35 15.50
C LYS A 439 6.67 -13.68 16.25
N ALA A 440 6.37 -14.79 15.57
CA ALA A 440 6.39 -16.12 16.15
C ALA A 440 7.80 -16.52 16.60
N LEU A 441 8.83 -16.17 15.83
CA LEU A 441 10.25 -16.40 16.19
C LEU A 441 10.64 -15.73 17.50
N ALA A 442 10.07 -14.59 17.86
CA ALA A 442 10.34 -13.92 19.13
C ALA A 442 9.78 -14.69 20.34
N LEU A 443 8.85 -15.63 20.13
CA LEU A 443 8.17 -16.39 21.17
C LEU A 443 8.73 -17.81 21.36
N ILE A 444 9.61 -18.31 20.48
CA ILE A 444 10.14 -19.69 20.57
C ILE A 444 11.00 -19.94 21.83
N SER A 445 11.54 -18.88 22.42
CA SER A 445 12.35 -18.93 23.65
C SER A 445 11.58 -18.42 24.87
N ASN A 446 10.24 -18.39 24.81
CA ASN A 446 9.42 -17.92 25.91
C ASN A 446 9.59 -18.81 27.15
N PRO A 447 9.70 -18.26 28.37
CA PRO A 447 9.80 -19.06 29.60
C PRO A 447 8.61 -19.99 29.83
N ALA A 448 7.42 -19.63 29.35
CA ALA A 448 6.25 -20.50 29.36
C ALA A 448 6.37 -21.56 28.25
N LYS A 449 6.49 -22.82 28.65
CA LYS A 449 6.74 -23.96 27.76
C LYS A 449 5.67 -24.07 26.67
N GLU A 450 4.40 -23.90 27.02
CA GLU A 450 3.27 -24.01 26.08
C GLU A 450 3.32 -22.91 25.01
N VAL A 451 3.72 -21.69 25.38
CA VAL A 451 3.88 -20.58 24.43
C VAL A 451 5.03 -20.86 23.46
N ALA A 452 6.16 -21.36 23.98
CA ALA A 452 7.33 -21.71 23.18
C ALA A 452 7.02 -22.86 22.18
N GLU A 453 6.31 -23.89 22.62
CA GLU A 453 5.91 -25.03 21.79
C GLU A 453 4.93 -24.62 20.68
N GLU A 454 3.93 -23.80 20.99
CA GLU A 454 2.98 -23.28 20.00
C GLU A 454 3.63 -22.33 18.99
N ALA A 455 4.50 -21.43 19.47
CA ALA A 455 5.26 -20.55 18.61
C ALA A 455 6.18 -21.34 17.67
N LYS A 456 6.82 -22.40 18.19
CA LYS A 456 7.66 -23.30 17.39
C LYS A 456 6.84 -24.03 16.33
N LEU A 457 5.67 -24.58 16.67
CA LEU A 457 4.77 -25.20 15.70
C LEU A 457 4.42 -24.23 14.56
N LEU A 458 4.04 -22.99 14.91
CA LEU A 458 3.74 -21.96 13.91
C LEU A 458 4.94 -21.63 13.02
N VAL A 459 6.14 -21.48 13.60
CA VAL A 459 7.39 -21.24 12.86
C VAL A 459 7.70 -22.40 11.91
N ASP A 460 7.59 -23.64 12.39
CA ASP A 460 7.90 -24.84 11.61
C ASP A 460 6.94 -24.97 10.42
N THR A 461 5.63 -24.77 10.63
CA THR A 461 4.62 -24.77 9.56
C THR A 461 4.89 -23.68 8.51
N LEU A 462 5.26 -22.47 8.94
CA LEU A 462 5.56 -21.35 8.03
C LEU A 462 6.87 -21.56 7.26
N CYS A 463 7.82 -22.33 7.79
CA CYS A 463 9.10 -22.61 7.14
C CYS A 463 9.08 -23.84 6.22
N GLU A 464 8.02 -24.66 6.27
CA GLU A 464 8.01 -25.97 5.60
C GLU A 464 8.22 -25.85 4.08
N GLY A 465 7.47 -24.97 3.41
CA GLY A 465 7.58 -24.80 1.96
C GLY A 465 8.90 -24.20 1.48
N ALA A 466 9.63 -23.50 2.35
CA ALA A 466 10.98 -23.04 2.04
C ALA A 466 12.00 -24.19 1.89
N THR A 467 11.68 -25.39 2.38
CA THR A 467 12.54 -26.57 2.23
C THR A 467 12.63 -26.99 0.77
N ALA A 468 11.50 -27.05 0.06
CA ALA A 468 11.48 -27.36 -1.37
C ALA A 468 12.22 -26.28 -2.18
N SER A 469 11.98 -25.01 -1.88
CA SER A 469 12.68 -23.90 -2.54
C SER A 469 14.19 -23.91 -2.29
N LEU A 470 14.65 -24.39 -1.13
CA LEU A 470 16.07 -24.59 -0.84
C LEU A 470 16.65 -25.76 -1.63
N GLU A 471 15.90 -26.85 -1.78
CA GLU A 471 16.31 -28.01 -2.58
C GLU A 471 16.43 -27.63 -4.06
N ASP A 472 15.45 -26.91 -4.61
CA ASP A 472 15.49 -26.36 -5.96
C ASP A 472 16.72 -25.48 -6.17
N ALA A 473 16.99 -24.58 -5.22
CA ALA A 473 18.18 -23.73 -5.27
C ALA A 473 19.48 -24.54 -5.26
N ASN A 474 19.53 -25.62 -4.48
CA ASN A 474 20.69 -26.50 -4.41
C ASN A 474 20.90 -27.30 -5.72
N ASN A 475 19.82 -27.73 -6.37
CA ASN A 475 19.88 -28.43 -7.66
C ASN A 475 20.37 -27.51 -8.80
N LEU A 476 20.19 -26.20 -8.66
CA LEU A 476 20.65 -25.20 -9.61
C LEU A 476 22.12 -24.78 -9.43
N VAL A 477 22.79 -25.14 -8.32
CA VAL A 477 24.15 -24.65 -8.00
C VAL A 477 25.15 -24.87 -9.12
N GLU A 478 25.11 -26.06 -9.73
CA GLU A 478 26.04 -26.44 -10.81
C GLU A 478 25.52 -26.04 -12.20
N THR A 479 24.21 -26.09 -12.43
CA THR A 479 23.58 -25.93 -13.76
C THR A 479 23.25 -24.48 -14.09
N ASP A 480 22.75 -23.71 -13.11
CA ASP A 480 22.49 -22.28 -13.22
C ASP A 480 22.81 -21.56 -11.90
N PRO A 481 24.10 -21.27 -11.64
CA PRO A 481 24.54 -20.65 -10.40
C PRO A 481 23.94 -19.26 -10.16
N LEU A 482 23.50 -18.55 -11.22
CA LEU A 482 22.83 -17.26 -11.07
C LEU A 482 21.42 -17.46 -10.50
N GLN A 483 20.63 -18.37 -11.06
CA GLN A 483 19.30 -18.67 -10.53
C GLN A 483 19.39 -19.24 -9.10
N ALA A 484 20.34 -20.14 -8.84
CA ALA A 484 20.62 -20.64 -7.50
C ALA A 484 20.89 -19.48 -6.51
N PHE A 485 21.75 -18.53 -6.88
CA PHE A 485 22.04 -17.34 -6.07
C PHE A 485 20.78 -16.52 -5.76
N LEU A 486 19.94 -16.23 -6.77
CA LEU A 486 18.70 -15.47 -6.59
C LEU A 486 17.72 -16.18 -5.64
N HIS A 487 17.58 -17.51 -5.76
CA HIS A 487 16.73 -18.31 -4.88
C HIS A 487 17.25 -18.29 -3.43
N LEU A 488 18.56 -18.49 -3.24
CA LEU A 488 19.17 -18.49 -1.90
C LEU A 488 19.02 -17.13 -1.21
N GLU A 489 19.26 -16.01 -1.91
CA GLU A 489 19.04 -14.67 -1.35
C GLU A 489 17.58 -14.46 -0.92
N LYS A 490 16.62 -14.89 -1.75
CA LYS A 490 15.19 -14.80 -1.42
C LYS A 490 14.88 -15.55 -0.13
N ILE A 491 15.38 -16.77 0.03
CA ILE A 491 15.18 -17.57 1.26
C ILE A 491 15.79 -16.87 2.47
N ILE A 492 17.03 -16.35 2.34
CA ILE A 492 17.74 -15.66 3.42
C ILE A 492 16.97 -14.42 3.89
N LEU A 493 16.39 -13.66 2.95
CA LEU A 493 15.63 -12.45 3.23
C LEU A 493 14.29 -12.77 3.88
N ASN A 494 13.52 -13.70 3.30
CA ASN A 494 12.15 -13.99 3.72
C ASN A 494 12.08 -14.80 5.03
N TYR A 495 13.11 -15.60 5.31
CA TYR A 495 13.15 -16.49 6.48
C TYR A 495 14.25 -16.10 7.46
N LYS A 496 14.51 -14.79 7.62
CA LYS A 496 15.56 -14.28 8.51
C LYS A 496 15.45 -14.89 9.92
N ASN A 497 16.60 -15.22 10.51
CA ASN A 497 16.73 -15.84 11.84
C ASN A 497 16.13 -17.24 12.00
N THR A 498 15.83 -17.95 10.91
CA THR A 498 15.40 -19.35 10.93
C THR A 498 16.55 -20.33 10.61
N ALA A 499 16.33 -21.61 10.90
CA ALA A 499 17.24 -22.67 10.48
C ALA A 499 17.36 -22.79 8.95
N ILE A 500 16.28 -22.58 8.19
CA ILE A 500 16.31 -22.68 6.73
C ILE A 500 17.14 -21.56 6.10
N ALA A 501 17.07 -20.33 6.63
CA ALA A 501 17.94 -19.25 6.18
C ALA A 501 19.41 -19.52 6.50
N ASN A 502 19.73 -20.16 7.63
CA ASN A 502 21.10 -20.57 7.94
C ASN A 502 21.61 -21.63 6.95
N LYS A 503 20.77 -22.61 6.58
CA LYS A 503 21.10 -23.59 5.53
C LYS A 503 21.35 -22.89 4.18
N ALA A 504 20.49 -21.95 3.78
CA ALA A 504 20.68 -21.18 2.55
C ALA A 504 22.00 -20.38 2.56
N ARG A 505 22.34 -19.72 3.68
CA ARG A 505 23.63 -19.01 3.84
C ARG A 505 24.84 -19.92 3.68
N ALA A 506 24.75 -21.18 4.12
CA ALA A 506 25.84 -22.14 3.99
C ALA A 506 26.09 -22.57 2.53
N ILE A 507 25.09 -22.45 1.64
CA ILE A 507 25.22 -22.79 0.21
C ILE A 507 25.76 -21.59 -0.59
N LEU A 508 25.45 -20.35 -0.18
CA LEU A 508 25.80 -19.13 -0.91
C LEU A 508 27.28 -19.04 -1.36
N PRO A 509 28.29 -19.45 -0.56
CA PRO A 509 29.70 -19.43 -0.99
C PRO A 509 30.00 -20.29 -2.23
N LYS A 510 29.17 -21.30 -2.53
CA LYS A 510 29.34 -22.18 -3.71
C LYS A 510 29.02 -21.47 -5.01
N VAL A 511 28.03 -20.57 -5.00
CA VAL A 511 27.59 -19.82 -6.19
C VAL A 511 28.22 -18.43 -6.29
N ASP A 512 28.69 -17.88 -5.18
CA ASP A 512 29.22 -16.51 -5.06
C ASP A 512 30.43 -16.21 -5.97
N LYS A 513 31.20 -17.25 -6.31
CA LYS A 513 32.38 -17.13 -7.19
C LYS A 513 32.03 -17.26 -8.67
N SER A 514 30.78 -17.58 -9.02
CA SER A 514 30.35 -17.67 -10.41
C SER A 514 30.48 -16.30 -11.08
N LYS A 515 31.03 -16.29 -12.30
CA LYS A 515 31.17 -15.08 -13.11
C LYS A 515 29.82 -14.37 -13.31
N LYS A 516 28.73 -15.12 -13.54
CA LYS A 516 27.39 -14.57 -13.72
C LYS A 516 26.89 -13.88 -12.44
N VAL A 517 27.14 -14.46 -11.27
CA VAL A 517 26.75 -13.91 -9.97
C VAL A 517 27.54 -12.64 -9.63
N ILE A 518 28.85 -12.65 -9.89
CA ILE A 518 29.70 -11.46 -9.68
C ILE A 518 29.21 -10.30 -10.56
N ILE A 519 28.93 -10.57 -11.83
CA ILE A 519 28.40 -9.59 -12.79
C ILE A 519 27.05 -9.04 -12.32
N GLU A 520 26.12 -9.89 -11.89
CA GLU A 520 24.82 -9.46 -11.33
C GLU A 520 25.00 -8.56 -10.09
N LYS A 521 25.87 -8.94 -9.14
CA LYS A 521 26.15 -8.13 -7.95
C LYS A 521 26.69 -6.74 -8.32
N GLN A 522 27.57 -6.66 -9.33
CA GLN A 522 28.08 -5.39 -9.83
C GLN A 522 27.00 -4.56 -10.54
N ALA A 523 26.13 -5.20 -11.31
CA ALA A 523 24.99 -4.56 -11.96
C ALA A 523 24.01 -3.96 -10.93
N ARG A 524 23.74 -4.67 -9.84
CA ARG A 524 22.88 -4.17 -8.74
C ARG A 524 23.39 -2.88 -8.11
N ILE A 525 24.71 -2.71 -7.97
CA ILE A 525 25.30 -1.45 -7.45
C ILE A 525 24.91 -0.27 -8.36
N LYS A 526 24.90 -0.46 -9.68
CA LYS A 526 24.45 0.57 -10.64
C LYS A 526 22.95 0.77 -10.60
N LEU A 527 22.18 -0.31 -10.46
CA LEU A 527 20.72 -0.27 -10.33
C LEU A 527 20.28 0.58 -9.13
N GLU A 528 20.97 0.53 -8.00
CA GLU A 528 20.63 1.36 -6.83
C GLU A 528 20.71 2.86 -7.12
N THR A 529 21.65 3.31 -7.96
CA THR A 529 21.70 4.71 -8.42
C THR A 529 20.47 5.05 -9.26
N ILE A 530 20.06 4.13 -10.15
CA ILE A 530 18.89 4.29 -11.01
C ILE A 530 17.60 4.34 -10.17
N LYS A 531 17.46 3.47 -9.17
CA LYS A 531 16.33 3.49 -8.23
C LYS A 531 16.21 4.80 -7.45
N LYS A 532 17.34 5.36 -7.01
CA LYS A 532 17.36 6.67 -6.34
C LYS A 532 16.92 7.79 -7.28
N LEU A 533 17.42 7.80 -8.51
CA LEU A 533 17.05 8.80 -9.52
C LEU A 533 15.56 8.69 -9.89
N ASP A 534 15.05 7.46 -10.11
CA ASP A 534 13.63 7.19 -10.33
C ASP A 534 12.77 7.70 -9.17
N SER A 535 13.16 7.41 -7.93
CA SER A 535 12.45 7.88 -6.73
C SER A 535 12.44 9.41 -6.62
N VAL A 536 13.57 10.07 -6.88
CA VAL A 536 13.66 11.54 -6.87
C VAL A 536 12.78 12.14 -7.96
N LEU A 537 12.86 11.62 -9.20
CA LEU A 537 12.03 12.07 -10.31
C LEU A 537 10.54 11.85 -10.05
N ASN A 538 10.17 10.73 -9.40
CA ASN A 538 8.80 10.46 -8.98
C ASN A 538 8.27 11.53 -8.02
N GLY A 539 9.11 12.07 -7.14
CA GLY A 539 8.76 13.15 -6.22
C GLY A 539 8.71 14.56 -6.82
N LYS A 540 8.99 14.75 -8.13
CA LYS A 540 9.00 16.07 -8.78
C LYS A 540 7.61 16.49 -9.25
N THR A 541 7.32 17.80 -9.16
CA THR A 541 6.09 18.39 -9.72
C THR A 541 5.99 18.08 -11.21
N GLY A 542 4.86 17.50 -11.64
CA GLY A 542 4.62 17.09 -13.03
C GLY A 542 5.10 15.68 -13.40
N SER A 543 5.67 14.91 -12.46
CA SER A 543 6.18 13.53 -12.69
C SER A 543 5.12 12.50 -13.10
N ILE A 544 3.85 12.89 -13.01
CA ILE A 544 2.69 12.14 -13.48
C ILE A 544 2.58 12.13 -15.01
N ASN A 545 3.10 13.17 -15.67
CA ASN A 545 3.18 13.30 -17.12
C ASN A 545 4.62 13.65 -17.52
N PRO A 546 5.56 12.71 -17.36
CA PRO A 546 6.99 12.96 -17.60
C PRO A 546 7.30 13.33 -19.05
N GLU A 547 6.37 13.07 -19.97
CA GLU A 547 6.48 13.41 -21.39
C GLU A 547 6.31 14.89 -21.71
N THR A 548 5.77 15.69 -20.79
CA THR A 548 5.53 17.12 -21.03
C THR A 548 6.82 17.92 -21.15
N SER A 549 6.87 18.87 -22.09
CA SER A 549 8.04 19.71 -22.32
C SER A 549 8.44 20.52 -21.07
N SER A 550 7.47 20.94 -20.27
CA SER A 550 7.72 21.64 -19.00
C SER A 550 8.44 20.74 -17.99
N PHE A 551 7.98 19.50 -17.81
CA PHE A 551 8.63 18.54 -16.91
C PHE A 551 10.04 18.18 -17.40
N LYS A 552 10.18 17.87 -18.69
CA LYS A 552 11.48 17.54 -19.31
C LYS A 552 12.48 18.66 -19.16
N THR A 553 12.05 19.92 -19.35
CA THR A 553 12.92 21.08 -19.19
C THR A 553 13.32 21.28 -17.72
N ALA A 554 12.34 21.27 -16.81
CA ALA A 554 12.56 21.51 -15.38
C ALA A 554 13.43 20.42 -14.70
N ASN A 555 13.39 19.19 -15.22
CA ASN A 555 14.13 18.05 -14.66
C ASN A 555 15.21 17.51 -15.60
N SER A 556 15.60 18.30 -16.61
CA SER A 556 16.55 17.91 -17.66
C SER A 556 17.85 17.33 -17.10
N ALA A 557 18.43 17.93 -16.06
CA ALA A 557 19.64 17.42 -15.41
C ALA A 557 19.46 16.02 -14.81
N LEU A 558 18.34 15.77 -14.10
CA LEU A 558 18.05 14.47 -13.50
C LEU A 558 17.73 13.40 -14.54
N LEU A 559 16.99 13.78 -15.59
CA LEU A 559 16.70 12.89 -16.72
C LEU A 559 17.98 12.53 -17.49
N THR A 560 18.88 13.47 -17.72
CA THR A 560 20.19 13.19 -18.32
C THR A 560 20.99 12.22 -17.47
N GLN A 561 21.08 12.45 -16.15
CA GLN A 561 21.77 11.53 -15.23
C GLN A 561 21.16 10.12 -15.25
N LEU A 562 19.83 10.02 -15.25
CA LEU A 562 19.14 8.73 -15.34
C LEU A 562 19.41 8.03 -16.67
N GLY A 563 19.33 8.75 -17.79
CA GLY A 563 19.61 8.21 -19.12
C GLY A 563 21.04 7.72 -19.27
N GLU A 564 22.01 8.46 -18.72
CA GLU A 564 23.42 8.04 -18.67
C GLU A 564 23.61 6.80 -17.81
N ALA A 565 22.99 6.75 -16.62
CA ALA A 565 23.06 5.58 -15.74
C ALA A 565 22.46 4.32 -16.40
N LEU A 566 21.35 4.47 -17.11
CA LEU A 566 20.72 3.39 -17.88
C LEU A 566 21.63 2.87 -19.01
N ARG A 567 22.23 3.77 -19.79
CA ARG A 567 23.20 3.38 -20.83
C ARG A 567 24.44 2.70 -20.25
N GLN A 568 24.93 3.19 -19.11
CA GLN A 568 26.09 2.61 -18.44
C GLN A 568 25.82 1.19 -17.95
N ILE A 569 24.68 0.94 -17.29
CA ILE A 569 24.35 -0.40 -16.80
C ILE A 569 24.09 -1.36 -17.97
N GLU A 570 23.40 -0.92 -19.02
CA GLU A 570 23.12 -1.74 -20.21
C GLU A 570 24.40 -2.12 -20.96
N LYS A 571 25.33 -1.17 -21.11
CA LYS A 571 26.62 -1.43 -21.75
C LYS A 571 27.54 -2.32 -20.92
N ALA A 572 27.60 -2.07 -19.61
CA ALA A 572 28.54 -2.78 -18.72
C ALA A 572 28.05 -4.18 -18.34
N TYR A 573 26.74 -4.37 -18.19
CA TYR A 573 26.14 -5.59 -17.66
C TYR A 573 24.90 -6.03 -18.47
N PRO A 574 25.05 -6.27 -19.79
CA PRO A 574 23.93 -6.74 -20.60
C PRO A 574 23.38 -8.07 -20.06
N ASP A 575 22.09 -8.29 -20.28
CA ASP A 575 21.38 -9.56 -19.98
C ASP A 575 21.37 -9.98 -18.50
N THR A 576 21.69 -9.07 -17.58
CA THR A 576 21.52 -9.31 -16.14
C THR A 576 20.10 -8.98 -15.68
N PRO A 577 19.57 -9.71 -14.67
CA PRO A 577 18.32 -9.34 -13.99
C PRO A 577 18.28 -7.87 -13.55
N ALA A 578 19.38 -7.35 -12.98
CA ALA A 578 19.45 -5.95 -12.56
C ALA A 578 19.33 -4.96 -13.74
N THR A 579 19.93 -5.26 -14.90
CA THR A 579 19.78 -4.44 -16.11
C THR A 579 18.35 -4.49 -16.65
N MET A 580 17.69 -5.65 -16.59
CA MET A 580 16.29 -5.76 -16.99
C MET A 580 15.38 -4.90 -16.10
N GLU A 581 15.58 -4.93 -14.79
CA GLU A 581 14.87 -4.06 -13.84
C GLU A 581 15.15 -2.58 -14.11
N ALA A 582 16.41 -2.21 -14.37
CA ALA A 582 16.79 -0.84 -14.73
C ALA A 582 16.05 -0.35 -15.98
N LYS A 583 15.99 -1.17 -17.05
CA LYS A 583 15.24 -0.85 -18.27
C LYS A 583 13.77 -0.58 -17.99
N LEU A 584 13.13 -1.40 -17.16
CA LEU A 584 11.73 -1.21 -16.78
C LEU A 584 11.50 0.12 -16.05
N LEU A 585 12.39 0.50 -15.12
CA LEU A 585 12.34 1.81 -14.46
C LEU A 585 12.52 2.95 -15.48
N GLY A 586 13.45 2.79 -16.42
CA GLY A 586 13.73 3.79 -17.45
C GLY A 586 12.58 4.03 -18.44
N LYS A 587 11.79 3.00 -18.77
CA LYS A 587 10.66 3.10 -19.72
C LYS A 587 9.69 4.23 -19.36
N ARG A 588 9.46 4.46 -18.06
CA ARG A 588 8.58 5.52 -17.56
C ARG A 588 9.01 6.93 -17.98
N TRP A 589 10.32 7.15 -18.15
CA TRP A 589 10.90 8.49 -18.30
C TRP A 589 11.32 8.82 -19.72
N PHE A 590 11.55 7.81 -20.56
CA PHE A 590 12.13 7.98 -21.89
C PHE A 590 11.29 7.43 -23.03
N ASN A 591 10.10 6.88 -22.74
CA ASN A 591 9.14 6.32 -23.70
C ASN A 591 9.76 5.90 -25.04
N THR A 592 10.39 4.71 -25.07
CA THR A 592 11.06 4.18 -26.27
C THR A 592 10.02 3.69 -27.28
N ASN A 593 9.34 4.62 -27.94
CA ASN A 593 8.58 4.41 -29.19
C ASN A 593 8.94 5.52 -30.19
N ALA A 594 10.20 5.94 -30.19
CA ALA A 594 10.82 6.74 -31.23
C ALA A 594 12.21 6.13 -31.50
N ASP A 595 12.18 5.02 -32.22
CA ASP A 595 13.06 4.69 -33.36
C ASP A 595 12.80 3.24 -33.82
#